data_AF-A0A7C8ZAP7-F1
#
_entry.id   AF-A0A7C8ZAP7-F1
#
_cell.length_a   1.000
_cell.length_b   1.000
_cell.length_c   1.000
_cell.angle_alpha   90.00
_cell.angle_beta   90.00
_cell.angle_gamma   90.00
#
_symmetry.space_group_name_H-M   'P 1'
#
loop_
_entity.id
_entity.type
_entity.pdbx_description
1 polymer ?
#
loop_
_entity_poly.entity_id
_entity_poly.type
_entity_poly.pdbx_seq_one_letter_code
_entity_poly.pdbx_strand_id
1 'polypeptide(L)'
;FTSKLEGMFTDMKTSQDTMQGFYASHGHELVDAPTLVVQVLTTGSWPTQPSMPCNLPAELSALCEKFRSYYLGTHTGRRLSWQTNMGTADIKATFGKGQKHEL
;
A
#
# COMPACT_ATOMS: atom_id res chain seq x y z
N PHE A 1 -26.26 -12.90 -3.02
CA PHE A 1 -25.37 -14.08 -3.01
C PHE A 1 -23.93 -13.71 -3.39
N THR A 2 -23.73 -12.79 -4.36
CA THR A 2 -22.40 -12.38 -4.89
C THR A 2 -21.85 -11.05 -4.37
N SER A 3 -22.58 -10.33 -3.52
CA SER A 3 -22.28 -8.93 -3.16
C SER A 3 -20.89 -8.67 -2.57
N LYS A 4 -20.28 -9.65 -1.88
CA LYS A 4 -18.90 -9.51 -1.39
C LYS A 4 -17.88 -9.55 -2.53
N LEU A 5 -18.06 -10.44 -3.51
CA LEU A 5 -17.19 -10.54 -4.68
C LEU A 5 -17.28 -9.28 -5.55
N GLU A 6 -18.49 -8.75 -5.73
CA GLU A 6 -18.70 -7.47 -6.43
C GLU A 6 -17.98 -6.31 -5.74
N GLY A 7 -18.03 -6.29 -4.39
CA GLY A 7 -17.25 -5.36 -3.58
C GLY A 7 -15.74 -5.50 -3.80
N MET A 8 -15.23 -6.73 -3.85
CA MET A 8 -13.81 -6.99 -4.11
C MET A 8 -13.37 -6.45 -5.48
N PHE A 9 -14.13 -6.69 -6.54
CA PHE A 9 -13.81 -6.14 -7.87
C PHE A 9 -13.85 -4.60 -7.90
N THR A 10 -14.81 -4.01 -7.17
CA THR A 10 -14.93 -2.56 -7.03
C THR A 10 -13.71 -1.98 -6.32
N ASP A 11 -13.27 -2.61 -5.22
CA ASP A 11 -12.07 -2.21 -4.47
C ASP A 11 -10.81 -2.29 -5.35
N MET A 12 -10.66 -3.35 -6.17
CA MET A 12 -9.52 -3.49 -7.08
C MET A 12 -9.45 -2.35 -8.10
N LYS A 13 -10.58 -2.01 -8.73
CA LYS A 13 -10.64 -0.91 -9.71
C LYS A 13 -10.36 0.44 -9.04
N THR A 14 -11.04 0.72 -7.93
CA THR A 14 -10.90 2.00 -7.20
C THR A 14 -9.48 2.18 -6.67
N SER A 15 -8.80 1.09 -6.28
CA SER A 15 -7.40 1.12 -5.84
C SER A 15 -6.46 1.58 -6.95
N GLN A 16 -6.67 1.11 -8.19
CA GLN A 16 -5.85 1.55 -9.33
C GLN A 16 -6.03 3.04 -9.59
N ASP A 17 -7.27 3.52 -9.63
CA ASP A 17 -7.59 4.94 -9.82
C ASP A 17 -7.00 5.81 -8.70
N THR A 18 -7.08 5.34 -7.46
CA THR A 18 -6.51 6.01 -6.28
C THR A 18 -4.99 6.13 -6.37
N MET A 19 -4.30 5.06 -6.78
CA MET A 19 -2.85 5.04 -6.94
C MET A 19 -2.40 5.95 -8.08
N GLN A 20 -3.14 5.97 -9.19
CA GLN A 20 -2.85 6.90 -10.29
C GLN A 20 -2.97 8.35 -9.82
N GLY A 21 -4.03 8.70 -9.08
CA GLY A 21 -4.18 10.04 -8.50
C GLY A 21 -3.08 10.39 -7.49
N PHE A 22 -2.64 9.42 -6.69
CA PHE A 22 -1.55 9.62 -5.72
C PHE A 22 -0.24 9.99 -6.43
N TYR A 23 0.16 9.22 -7.43
CA TYR A 23 1.38 9.51 -8.20
C TYR A 23 1.24 10.76 -9.08
N ALA A 24 0.05 11.06 -9.59
CA ALA A 24 -0.16 12.31 -10.33
C ALA A 24 0.03 13.56 -9.45
N SER A 25 -0.32 13.47 -8.16
CA SER A 25 -0.22 14.58 -7.22
C SER A 25 1.13 14.68 -6.50
N HIS A 26 1.78 13.53 -6.21
CA HIS A 26 2.99 13.47 -5.40
C HIS A 26 4.22 12.91 -6.14
N GLY A 27 4.09 12.51 -7.40
CA GLY A 27 5.13 11.78 -8.14
C GLY A 27 6.47 12.51 -8.21
N HIS A 28 6.47 13.85 -8.31
CA HIS A 28 7.71 14.63 -8.33
C HIS A 28 8.49 14.56 -6.99
N GLU A 29 7.80 14.35 -5.87
CA GLU A 29 8.43 14.20 -4.55
C GLU A 29 8.87 12.76 -4.26
N LEU A 30 8.48 11.82 -5.11
CA LEU A 30 8.69 10.38 -4.92
C LEU A 30 9.74 9.79 -5.87
N VAL A 31 10.43 10.63 -6.64
CA VAL A 31 11.42 10.19 -7.66
C VAL A 31 12.54 9.34 -7.02
N ASP A 32 13.01 9.72 -5.84
CA ASP A 32 14.04 9.00 -5.10
C ASP A 32 13.48 8.07 -4.00
N ALA A 33 12.15 7.96 -3.89
CA ALA A 33 11.50 7.13 -2.89
C ALA A 33 11.34 5.69 -3.38
N PRO A 34 11.23 4.70 -2.46
CA PRO A 34 10.84 3.35 -2.83
C PRO A 34 9.49 3.33 -3.56
N THR A 35 9.35 2.46 -4.57
CA THR A 35 8.07 2.28 -5.26
C THR A 35 7.03 1.70 -4.31
N LEU A 36 5.89 2.36 -4.16
CA LEU A 36 4.76 1.89 -3.38
C LEU A 36 3.53 1.65 -4.27
N VAL A 37 2.89 0.49 -4.11
CA VAL A 37 1.59 0.20 -4.71
C VAL A 37 0.63 -0.21 -3.59
N VAL A 38 -0.48 0.52 -3.46
CA VAL A 38 -1.46 0.28 -2.39
C VAL A 38 -2.77 -0.22 -2.97
N GLN A 39 -3.33 -1.25 -2.33
CA GLN A 39 -4.70 -1.70 -2.57
C GLN A 39 -5.55 -1.33 -1.35
N VAL A 40 -6.57 -0.51 -1.57
CA VAL A 40 -7.50 -0.08 -0.52
C VAL A 40 -8.70 -1.00 -0.52
N LEU A 41 -8.91 -1.71 0.58
CA LEU A 41 -9.90 -2.77 0.70
C LEU A 41 -11.03 -2.38 1.66
N THR A 42 -12.27 -2.64 1.29
CA THR A 42 -13.44 -2.42 2.12
C THR A 42 -13.56 -3.53 3.18
N THR A 43 -13.55 -3.15 4.46
CA THR A 43 -13.75 -4.09 5.57
C THR A 43 -15.06 -4.85 5.44
N GLY A 44 -15.01 -6.18 5.56
CA GLY A 44 -16.18 -7.06 5.46
C GLY A 44 -16.43 -7.64 4.06
N SER A 45 -15.82 -7.06 3.01
CA SER A 45 -15.82 -7.63 1.65
C SER A 45 -14.72 -8.66 1.46
N TRP A 46 -13.56 -8.47 2.12
CA TRP A 46 -12.39 -9.33 2.00
C TRP A 46 -12.20 -10.24 3.22
N PRO A 47 -11.74 -11.49 3.04
CA PRO A 47 -11.26 -12.30 4.16
C PRO A 47 -9.96 -11.71 4.70
N THR A 48 -9.95 -11.31 5.97
CA THR A 48 -8.76 -10.76 6.64
C THR A 48 -8.33 -11.66 7.79
N GLN A 49 -7.03 -11.87 7.94
CA GLN A 49 -6.44 -12.53 9.10
C GLN A 49 -5.88 -11.50 10.08
N PRO A 50 -5.85 -11.79 11.40
CA PRO A 50 -5.18 -10.94 12.35
C PRO A 50 -3.70 -10.77 11.96
N SER A 51 -3.25 -9.52 11.83
CA SER A 51 -1.88 -9.18 11.50
C SER A 51 -1.08 -8.88 12.76
N MET A 52 0.13 -9.45 12.87
CA MET A 52 1.10 -8.96 13.85
C MET A 52 1.65 -7.60 13.42
N PRO A 53 2.02 -6.71 14.37
CA PRO A 53 2.68 -5.45 14.03
C PRO A 53 3.99 -5.73 13.30
N CYS A 54 4.17 -5.09 12.16
CA CYS A 54 5.39 -5.15 11.36
C CYS A 54 6.14 -3.82 11.51
N ASN A 55 7.40 -3.90 11.89
CA ASN A 55 8.28 -2.74 11.96
C ASN A 55 8.81 -2.43 10.56
N LEU A 56 8.13 -1.53 9.87
CA LEU A 56 8.58 -1.05 8.56
C LEU A 56 9.80 -0.12 8.74
N PRO A 57 10.77 -0.14 7.80
CA PRO A 57 11.82 0.87 7.73
C PRO A 57 11.23 2.30 7.73
N ALA A 58 12.02 3.26 8.22
CA ALA A 58 11.56 4.64 8.36
C ALA A 58 11.09 5.26 7.03
N GLU A 59 11.78 4.95 5.93
CA GLU A 59 11.44 5.41 4.59
C GLU A 59 10.07 4.90 4.12
N LEU A 60 9.82 3.59 4.28
CA LEU A 60 8.53 2.99 3.95
C LEU A 60 7.41 3.49 4.87
N SER A 61 7.71 3.66 6.16
CA SER A 61 6.75 4.21 7.13
C SER A 61 6.30 5.63 6.75
N ALA A 62 7.25 6.49 6.36
CA ALA A 62 6.97 7.84 5.90
C ALA A 62 6.13 7.84 4.61
N LEU A 63 6.42 6.92 3.69
CA LEU A 63 5.66 6.79 2.45
C LEU A 63 4.23 6.28 2.67
N CYS A 64 4.05 5.31 3.58
CA CYS A 64 2.74 4.84 4.04
C CYS A 64 1.92 5.98 4.66
N GLU A 65 2.55 6.85 5.46
CA GLU A 65 1.86 7.98 6.07
C GLU A 65 1.51 9.08 5.06
N LYS A 66 2.38 9.33 4.06
CA LYS A 66 2.08 10.23 2.94
C LYS A 66 0.86 9.73 2.15
N PHE A 67 0.82 8.44 1.82
CA PHE A 67 -0.35 7.84 1.17
C PHE A 67 -1.61 7.95 2.05
N ARG A 68 -1.49 7.66 3.35
CA ARG A 68 -2.61 7.77 4.31
C ARG A 68 -3.19 9.19 4.32
N SER A 69 -2.33 10.20 4.38
CA SER A 69 -2.72 11.61 4.40
C SER A 69 -3.44 12.00 3.10
N TYR A 70 -2.89 11.59 1.95
CA TYR A 70 -3.53 11.78 0.64
C TYR A 70 -4.93 11.14 0.59
N TYR A 71 -5.06 9.88 1.00
CA TYR A 71 -6.33 9.17 0.95
C TYR A 71 -7.38 9.80 1.86
N LEU A 72 -7.02 10.12 3.11
CA LEU A 72 -7.94 10.71 4.08
C LEU A 72 -8.32 12.16 3.74
N GLY A 73 -7.45 12.89 3.03
CA GLY A 73 -7.77 14.22 2.49
C GLY A 73 -8.87 14.18 1.44
N THR A 74 -8.90 13.13 0.62
CA THR A 74 -9.92 12.93 -0.44
C THR A 74 -11.15 12.18 0.05
N HIS A 75 -11.01 11.33 1.07
CA HIS A 75 -12.07 10.47 1.60
C HIS A 75 -12.31 10.72 3.09
N THR A 76 -13.06 11.79 3.39
CA THR A 76 -13.41 12.17 4.77
C THR A 76 -14.28 11.11 5.45
N GLY A 77 -14.09 10.92 6.76
CA GLY A 77 -14.89 9.99 7.57
C GLY A 77 -14.48 8.51 7.45
N ARG A 78 -13.39 8.21 6.73
CA ARG A 78 -12.81 6.87 6.66
C ARG A 78 -11.72 6.67 7.71
N ARG A 79 -11.50 5.41 8.09
CA ARG A 79 -10.36 4.99 8.91
C ARG A 79 -9.57 3.95 8.15
N LEU A 80 -8.28 4.19 7.93
CA LEU A 80 -7.36 3.24 7.31
C LEU A 80 -6.58 2.45 8.37
N SER A 81 -6.37 1.16 8.09
CA SER A 81 -5.48 0.25 8.82
C SER A 81 -4.62 -0.50 7.83
N TRP A 82 -3.31 -0.51 8.03
CA TRP A 82 -2.37 -1.25 7.18
C TRP A 82 -2.39 -2.75 7.51
N GLN A 83 -2.48 -3.59 6.48
CA GLN A 83 -2.43 -5.06 6.57
C GLN A 83 -1.13 -5.56 5.94
N THR A 84 -0.02 -5.47 6.67
CA THR A 84 1.31 -5.80 6.15
C THR A 84 1.49 -7.28 5.82
N ASN A 85 0.67 -8.16 6.42
CA ASN A 85 0.64 -9.60 6.13
C ASN A 85 -0.02 -9.94 4.77
N MET A 86 -0.74 -9.00 4.15
CA MET A 86 -1.40 -9.20 2.86
C MET A 86 -0.63 -8.54 1.70
N GLY A 87 0.51 -7.91 1.98
CA GLY A 87 1.37 -7.30 0.98
C GLY A 87 2.59 -8.15 0.66
N THR A 88 3.33 -7.71 -0.36
CA THR A 88 4.66 -8.21 -0.71
C THR A 88 5.61 -7.02 -0.81
N ALA A 89 6.91 -7.29 -0.69
CA ALA A 89 7.95 -6.29 -0.89
C ALA A 89 9.18 -6.96 -1.50
N ASP A 90 9.80 -6.29 -2.46
CA ASP A 90 11.05 -6.74 -3.07
C ASP A 90 12.22 -6.10 -2.31
N ILE A 91 13.24 -6.90 -1.99
CA ILE A 91 14.38 -6.43 -1.21
C ILE A 91 15.67 -6.61 -1.99
N LYS A 92 16.40 -5.52 -2.15
CA LYS A 92 17.75 -5.53 -2.71
C LYS A 92 18.79 -5.47 -1.61
N ALA A 93 19.59 -6.52 -1.49
CA ALA A 93 20.67 -6.60 -0.52
C ALA A 93 22.04 -6.66 -1.20
N THR A 94 23.02 -5.95 -0.65
CA THR A 94 24.43 -6.07 -1.03
C THR A 94 25.19 -6.73 0.11
N PHE A 95 25.73 -7.92 -0.15
CA PHE A 95 26.50 -8.68 0.84
C PHE A 95 28.01 -8.42 0.67
N GLY A 96 28.79 -8.74 1.70
CA GLY A 96 30.25 -8.61 1.67
C GLY A 96 30.86 -9.34 0.47
N LYS A 97 31.85 -8.70 -0.18
CA LYS A 97 32.44 -9.06 -1.50
C LYS A 97 31.64 -8.63 -2.74
N GLY A 98 30.62 -7.78 -2.60
CA GLY A 98 29.93 -7.17 -3.74
C GLY A 98 28.93 -8.09 -4.44
N GLN A 99 28.54 -9.20 -3.81
CA GLN A 99 27.46 -10.05 -4.30
C GLN A 99 26.12 -9.34 -4.06
N LYS A 100 25.42 -9.04 -5.15
CA LYS A 100 24.06 -8.45 -5.15
C LYS A 100 23.03 -9.56 -5.25
N HIS A 101 22.00 -9.49 -4.42
CA HIS A 101 20.86 -10.41 -4.46
C HIS A 101 19.55 -9.62 -4.47
N GLU A 102 18.58 -10.09 -5.26
CA GLU A 102 17.22 -9.58 -5.34
C GLU A 102 16.29 -10.74 -4.95
N LEU A 103 15.39 -10.47 -4.00
CA LEU A 103 14.41 -11.42 -3.45
C LEU A 103 13.00 -10.85 -3.59
#